data_AF-A0A7C6BSF6-F1
#
_entry.id   AF-A0A7C6BSF6-F1
#
_cell.length_a   1.000
_cell.length_b   1.000
_cell.length_c   1.000
_cell.angle_alpha   90.00
_cell.angle_beta   90.00
_cell.angle_gamma   90.00
#
_symmetry.space_group_name_H-M   'P 1'
#
loop_
_entity.id
_entity.type
_entity.pdbx_description
1 polymer ?
#
loop_
_entity_poly.entity_id
_entity_poly.type
_entity_poly.pdbx_seq_one_letter_code
_entity_poly.pdbx_strand_id
1 'polypeptide(L)'
;MNKILPVILFTIFMVVLVSGCINDGKANQTNNFTKSGIFFQYPQSWGVAKVNSTGGIAAVGDPQTIVNGKPTTSVVIQEYNNTNYYSLQTAYEQNYLKFFNNTGKTKVSVGNFTLNNDQAYETVYISSESGVKKKYRAVWLQKDRNIYVILCSARAEDYDGQNANFDLIINTFRLS
;
A
#
# COMPACT_ATOMS: atom_id res chain seq x y z
N MET A 1 -73.59 -13.29 -3.28
CA MET A 1 -73.21 -12.55 -2.06
C MET A 1 -71.77 -12.12 -2.20
N ASN A 2 -71.58 -10.80 -2.14
CA ASN A 2 -70.29 -10.11 -2.13
C ASN A 2 -69.38 -10.65 -1.01
N LYS A 3 -68.06 -10.67 -1.23
CA LYS A 3 -67.09 -9.83 -0.49
C LYS A 3 -65.63 -10.26 -0.71
N ILE A 4 -64.87 -9.32 -1.30
CA ILE A 4 -63.55 -8.83 -0.84
C ILE A 4 -62.34 -9.78 -0.95
N LEU A 5 -61.44 -9.41 -1.87
CA LEU A 5 -60.01 -9.78 -1.98
C LEU A 5 -59.25 -9.41 -0.68
N PRO A 6 -58.13 -10.07 -0.36
CA PRO A 6 -56.89 -9.33 -0.59
C PRO A 6 -55.73 -10.17 -1.14
N VAL A 7 -55.05 -9.53 -2.08
CA VAL A 7 -53.71 -9.80 -2.58
C VAL A 7 -52.73 -9.86 -1.41
N ILE A 8 -52.09 -11.00 -1.21
CA ILE A 8 -50.89 -11.09 -0.35
C ILE A 8 -49.69 -11.01 -1.29
N LEU A 9 -49.27 -9.77 -1.53
CA LEU A 9 -48.04 -9.40 -2.21
C LEU A 9 -46.87 -9.75 -1.27
N PHE A 10 -46.19 -10.87 -1.54
CA PHE A 10 -45.00 -11.27 -0.80
C PHE A 10 -43.79 -10.44 -1.28
N THR A 11 -43.70 -9.19 -0.82
CA THR A 11 -42.54 -8.33 -1.03
C THR A 11 -41.45 -8.73 -0.04
N ILE A 12 -40.52 -9.57 -0.47
CA ILE A 12 -39.31 -9.86 0.30
C ILE A 12 -38.41 -8.61 0.25
N PHE A 13 -38.36 -7.88 1.36
CA PHE A 13 -37.44 -6.77 1.58
C PHE A 13 -36.01 -7.30 1.57
N MET A 14 -35.28 -6.94 0.51
CA MET A 14 -33.83 -7.04 0.46
C MET A 14 -33.28 -5.97 1.41
N VAL A 15 -32.90 -6.37 2.63
CA VAL A 15 -32.15 -5.49 3.54
C VAL A 15 -30.71 -5.48 3.03
N VAL A 16 -30.40 -4.56 2.12
CA VAL A 16 -29.00 -4.23 1.83
C VAL A 16 -28.48 -3.52 3.07
N LEU A 17 -27.74 -4.26 3.91
CA LEU A 17 -26.88 -3.64 4.91
C LEU A 17 -25.76 -2.93 4.15
N VAL A 18 -26.04 -1.73 3.65
CA VAL A 18 -24.99 -0.75 3.44
C VAL A 18 -24.50 -0.40 4.85
N SER A 19 -23.42 -1.05 5.27
CA SER A 19 -22.56 -0.52 6.33
C SER A 19 -22.04 0.82 5.83
N GLY A 20 -22.84 1.86 6.06
CA GLY A 20 -22.44 3.24 5.88
C GLY A 20 -21.29 3.49 6.83
N CYS A 21 -20.08 3.63 6.27
CA CYS A 21 -19.01 4.31 6.96
C CYS A 21 -19.56 5.69 7.33
N ILE A 22 -19.74 5.93 8.63
CA ILE A 22 -19.93 7.26 9.19
C ILE A 22 -18.57 7.94 9.00
N ASN A 23 -18.36 8.58 7.84
CA ASN A 23 -17.27 9.52 7.70
C ASN A 23 -17.71 10.80 8.40
N ASP A 24 -17.36 10.90 9.68
CA ASP A 24 -17.30 12.18 10.36
C ASP A 24 -16.51 13.15 9.46
N GLY A 25 -17.09 14.33 9.21
CA GLY A 25 -16.63 15.34 8.24
C GLY A 25 -15.26 16.00 8.52
N LYS A 26 -14.29 15.26 9.08
CA LYS A 26 -12.85 15.54 9.02
C LYS A 26 -12.19 14.66 7.94
N ALA A 27 -12.84 14.52 6.80
CA ALA A 27 -12.41 13.62 5.73
C ALA A 27 -11.00 13.98 5.22
N ASN A 28 -10.06 13.05 5.45
CA ASN A 28 -8.93 12.71 4.57
C ASN A 28 -8.29 13.87 3.80
N GLN A 29 -7.79 14.88 4.49
CA GLN A 29 -6.91 15.85 3.84
C GLN A 29 -5.63 15.11 3.41
N THR A 30 -5.26 15.28 2.14
CA THR A 30 -4.09 14.66 1.53
C THR A 30 -3.18 15.72 0.93
N ASN A 31 -1.89 15.46 0.95
CA ASN A 31 -0.93 16.18 0.13
C ASN A 31 -0.70 15.43 -1.19
N ASN A 32 -0.18 16.15 -2.18
CA ASN A 32 0.22 15.60 -3.47
C ASN A 32 1.75 15.62 -3.58
N PHE A 33 2.34 14.49 -3.97
CA PHE A 33 3.72 14.45 -4.44
C PHE A 33 3.74 14.51 -5.96
N THR A 34 4.56 15.39 -6.53
CA THR A 34 4.79 15.45 -7.99
C THR A 34 6.24 15.82 -8.24
N LYS A 35 7.03 14.84 -8.70
CA LYS A 35 8.44 15.04 -9.02
C LYS A 35 8.93 13.89 -9.89
N SER A 36 9.87 14.17 -10.81
CA SER A 36 10.54 13.13 -11.61
C SER A 36 9.58 12.21 -12.37
N GLY A 37 8.49 12.76 -12.92
CA GLY A 37 7.54 12.00 -13.73
C GLY A 37 6.63 11.06 -12.93
N ILE A 38 6.55 11.20 -11.60
CA ILE A 38 5.64 10.42 -10.77
C ILE A 38 4.71 11.31 -9.94
N PHE A 39 3.51 10.78 -9.69
CA PHE A 39 2.49 11.34 -8.83
C PHE A 39 1.99 10.30 -7.83
N PHE A 40 1.73 10.72 -6.59
CA PHE A 40 0.89 10.01 -5.63
C PHE A 40 0.36 10.97 -4.57
N GLN A 41 -0.73 10.59 -3.90
CA GLN A 41 -1.24 11.28 -2.72
C GLN A 41 -0.73 10.62 -1.46
N TYR A 42 -0.57 11.42 -0.40
CA TYR A 42 -0.14 10.93 0.90
C TYR A 42 -0.87 11.68 2.03
N PRO A 43 -0.93 11.14 3.26
CA PRO A 43 -1.61 11.79 4.36
C PRO A 43 -1.09 13.22 4.60
N GLN A 44 -1.98 14.18 4.85
CA GLN A 44 -1.57 15.57 5.04
C GLN A 44 -0.59 15.77 6.20
N SER A 45 -0.70 14.95 7.25
CA SER A 45 0.19 15.00 8.42
C SER A 45 1.61 14.50 8.15
N TRP A 46 1.84 13.82 7.03
CA TRP A 46 3.15 13.27 6.68
C TRP A 46 4.00 14.30 5.95
N GLY A 47 5.32 14.15 6.05
CA GLY A 47 6.31 14.97 5.35
C GLY A 47 7.01 14.20 4.24
N VAL A 48 7.55 14.92 3.26
CA VAL A 48 8.49 14.37 2.28
C VAL A 48 9.82 14.07 2.98
N ALA A 49 10.30 12.83 2.84
CA ALA A 49 11.53 12.37 3.46
C ALA A 49 12.67 12.32 2.43
N LYS A 50 13.91 12.44 2.92
CA LYS A 50 15.09 12.25 2.08
C LYS A 50 15.20 10.79 1.65
N VAL A 51 15.33 10.58 0.34
CA VAL A 51 15.57 9.27 -0.24
C VAL A 51 17.05 8.93 -0.12
N ASN A 52 17.36 7.84 0.58
CA ASN A 52 18.74 7.33 0.73
C ASN A 52 18.89 5.87 0.30
N SER A 53 17.82 5.24 -0.19
CA SER A 53 17.83 3.86 -0.67
C SER A 53 18.25 3.80 -2.14
N THR A 54 18.96 2.75 -2.53
CA THR A 54 19.24 2.43 -3.93
C THR A 54 17.95 2.40 -4.75
N GLY A 55 17.95 3.04 -5.92
CA GLY A 55 16.78 3.12 -6.80
C GLY A 55 15.62 3.95 -6.25
N GLY A 56 15.74 4.55 -5.07
CA GLY A 56 14.67 5.36 -4.50
C GLY A 56 14.45 6.64 -5.31
N ILE A 57 13.18 6.94 -5.58
CA ILE A 57 12.76 8.13 -6.34
C ILE A 57 11.84 9.05 -5.53
N ALA A 58 11.16 8.52 -4.51
CA ALA A 58 10.37 9.30 -3.57
C ALA A 58 10.29 8.62 -2.20
N ALA A 59 10.11 9.43 -1.16
CA ALA A 59 9.82 8.95 0.18
C ALA A 59 8.93 9.95 0.92
N VAL A 60 7.97 9.44 1.66
CA VAL A 60 7.13 10.20 2.60
C VAL A 60 7.04 9.44 3.92
N GLY A 61 6.83 10.14 5.02
CA GLY A 61 6.70 9.49 6.32
C GLY A 61 6.11 10.38 7.40
N ASP A 62 5.66 9.72 8.46
CA ASP A 62 5.04 10.37 9.60
C ASP A 62 6.11 11.00 10.51
N PRO A 63 6.16 12.34 10.62
CA PRO A 63 7.14 13.02 11.47
C PRO A 63 6.93 12.78 12.97
N GLN A 64 5.81 12.18 13.39
CA GLN A 64 5.57 11.82 14.80
C GLN A 64 6.18 10.46 15.18
N THR A 65 6.69 9.70 14.21
CA THR A 65 7.16 8.32 14.42
C THR A 65 8.68 8.18 14.34
N ILE A 66 9.42 9.27 14.60
CA ILE A 66 10.86 9.34 14.42
C ILE A 66 11.60 8.48 15.45
N VAL A 67 12.42 7.56 14.96
CA VAL A 67 13.41 6.83 15.76
C VAL A 67 14.74 6.88 15.04
N ASN A 68 15.82 7.20 15.75
CA ASN A 68 17.17 7.33 15.16
C ASN A 68 17.21 8.29 13.95
N GLY A 69 16.46 9.39 14.02
CA GLY A 69 16.41 10.42 12.97
C GLY A 69 15.62 10.05 11.72
N LYS A 70 14.84 8.94 11.72
CA LYS A 70 14.04 8.50 10.57
C LYS A 70 12.61 8.13 10.98
N PRO A 71 11.58 8.45 10.16
CA PRO A 71 10.22 7.97 10.38
C PRO A 71 10.15 6.45 10.38
N THR A 72 9.58 5.87 11.44
CA THR A 72 9.32 4.43 11.48
C THR A 72 8.09 4.07 10.65
N THR A 73 7.10 4.96 10.58
CA THR A 73 5.99 4.89 9.62
C THR A 73 6.32 5.69 8.37
N SER A 74 6.52 5.00 7.24
CA SER A 74 6.91 5.62 5.98
C SER A 74 6.60 4.76 4.76
N VAL A 75 6.55 5.42 3.61
CA VAL A 75 6.53 4.79 2.29
C VAL A 75 7.71 5.28 1.47
N VAL A 76 8.45 4.36 0.86
CA VAL A 76 9.52 4.62 -0.09
C VAL A 76 9.13 4.02 -1.43
N ILE A 77 9.22 4.82 -2.50
CA ILE A 77 9.01 4.36 -3.86
C ILE A 77 10.36 4.22 -4.53
N GLN A 78 10.61 3.05 -5.10
CA GLN A 78 11.85 2.69 -5.77
C GLN A 78 11.56 2.28 -7.21
N GLU A 79 12.44 2.66 -8.12
CA GLU A 79 12.53 2.08 -9.45
C GLU A 79 13.48 0.88 -9.39
N TYR A 80 12.97 -0.29 -9.78
CA TYR A 80 13.76 -1.52 -9.82
C TYR A 80 14.72 -1.49 -11.01
N ASN A 81 16.01 -1.71 -10.74
CA ASN A 81 17.03 -1.73 -11.78
C ASN A 81 16.91 -3.00 -12.65
N ASN A 82 16.10 -2.92 -13.70
CA ASN A 82 15.76 -4.05 -14.56
C ASN A 82 16.71 -4.22 -15.75
N THR A 83 18.03 -4.29 -15.52
CA THR A 83 19.03 -4.42 -16.61
C THR A 83 18.86 -5.69 -17.45
N ASN A 84 18.23 -6.72 -16.89
CA ASN A 84 18.01 -8.00 -17.56
C ASN A 84 16.67 -8.07 -18.31
N TYR A 85 15.93 -6.96 -18.40
CA TYR A 85 14.62 -6.87 -19.07
C TYR A 85 13.60 -7.91 -18.60
N TYR A 86 13.61 -8.21 -17.29
CA TYR A 86 12.66 -9.14 -16.71
C TYR A 86 11.23 -8.63 -16.80
N SER A 87 10.28 -9.56 -16.95
CA SER A 87 8.88 -9.29 -16.66
C SER A 87 8.71 -8.90 -15.19
N LEU A 88 7.61 -8.22 -14.85
CA LEU A 88 7.26 -7.91 -13.46
C LEU A 88 7.32 -9.15 -12.56
N GLN A 89 6.71 -10.26 -13.00
CA GLN A 89 6.67 -11.50 -12.23
C GLN A 89 8.08 -12.05 -12.01
N THR A 90 8.89 -12.12 -13.06
CA THR A 90 10.26 -12.65 -12.97
C THR A 90 11.12 -11.78 -12.06
N ALA A 91 11.03 -10.45 -12.16
CA ALA A 91 11.75 -9.54 -11.28
C ALA A 91 11.38 -9.74 -9.80
N TYR A 92 10.07 -9.84 -9.52
CA TYR A 92 9.53 -10.13 -8.20
C TYR A 92 10.06 -11.46 -7.65
N GLU A 93 9.93 -12.55 -8.41
CA GLU A 93 10.38 -13.88 -8.00
C GLU A 93 11.89 -13.91 -7.74
N GLN A 94 12.70 -13.36 -8.65
CA GLN A 94 14.16 -13.30 -8.52
C GLN A 94 14.59 -12.52 -7.28
N ASN A 95 13.92 -11.41 -6.96
CA ASN A 95 14.19 -10.64 -5.75
C ASN A 95 13.97 -11.50 -4.49
N TYR A 96 12.87 -12.26 -4.44
CA TYR A 96 12.50 -13.01 -3.24
C TYR A 96 13.10 -14.42 -3.12
N LEU A 97 13.75 -14.96 -4.16
CA LEU A 97 14.42 -16.28 -4.13
C LEU A 97 15.35 -16.47 -2.92
N LYS A 98 16.07 -15.41 -2.54
CA LYS A 98 17.06 -15.46 -1.44
C LYS A 98 16.83 -14.40 -0.37
N PHE A 99 15.82 -13.54 -0.53
CA PHE A 99 15.60 -12.37 0.33
C PHE A 99 15.43 -12.73 1.83
N PHE A 100 14.83 -13.88 2.11
CA PHE A 100 14.56 -14.35 3.48
C PHE A 100 15.64 -15.29 4.03
N ASN A 101 16.58 -15.74 3.20
CA ASN A 101 17.55 -16.76 3.59
C ASN A 101 18.67 -16.12 4.42
N ASN A 102 18.80 -16.51 5.68
CA ASN A 102 19.84 -16.02 6.60
C ASN A 102 19.85 -14.48 6.82
N THR A 103 18.72 -13.79 6.62
CA THR A 103 18.65 -12.32 6.67
C THR A 103 18.00 -11.74 7.93
N GLY A 104 17.56 -12.58 8.88
CA GLY A 104 16.78 -12.15 10.06
C GLY A 104 15.41 -11.54 9.70
N LYS A 105 14.96 -11.70 8.45
CA LYS A 105 13.65 -11.26 7.97
C LYS A 105 12.69 -12.44 7.99
N THR A 106 11.46 -12.20 8.41
CA THR A 106 10.42 -13.24 8.48
C THR A 106 9.29 -12.89 7.51
N LYS A 107 9.09 -13.73 6.50
CA LYS A 107 7.95 -13.63 5.59
C LYS A 107 6.64 -13.83 6.35
N VAL A 108 5.67 -12.96 6.14
CA VAL A 108 4.34 -13.03 6.77
C VAL A 108 3.30 -13.51 5.76
N SER A 109 3.21 -12.84 4.61
CA SER A 109 2.28 -13.22 3.54
C SER A 109 2.84 -12.84 2.18
N VAL A 110 2.30 -13.50 1.15
CA VAL A 110 2.51 -13.16 -0.25
C VAL A 110 1.16 -13.16 -0.93
N GLY A 111 1.01 -12.31 -1.94
CA GLY A 111 -0.24 -12.19 -2.67
C GLY A 111 -0.06 -11.51 -4.01
N ASN A 112 -1.15 -11.37 -4.73
CA ASN A 112 -1.23 -10.54 -5.90
C ASN A 112 -2.63 -9.95 -6.01
N PHE A 113 -2.75 -8.83 -6.70
CA PHE A 113 -4.01 -8.12 -6.92
C PHE A 113 -3.93 -7.27 -8.18
N THR A 114 -5.07 -6.76 -8.62
CA THR A 114 -5.15 -5.83 -9.75
C THR A 114 -5.27 -4.39 -9.25
N LEU A 115 -4.41 -3.51 -9.76
CA LEU A 115 -4.39 -2.09 -9.46
C LEU A 115 -4.58 -1.30 -10.76
N ASN A 116 -5.73 -0.66 -10.94
CA ASN A 116 -6.05 0.08 -12.17
C ASN A 116 -5.87 -0.76 -13.46
N ASN A 117 -6.37 -2.01 -13.45
CA ASN A 117 -6.21 -3.03 -14.50
C ASN A 117 -4.79 -3.60 -14.69
N ASP A 118 -3.81 -3.14 -13.93
CA ASP A 118 -2.45 -3.71 -13.96
C ASP A 118 -2.28 -4.75 -12.85
N GLN A 119 -1.53 -5.82 -13.14
CA GLN A 119 -1.17 -6.80 -12.13
C GLN A 119 -0.14 -6.22 -11.15
N ALA A 120 -0.32 -6.50 -9.87
CA ALA A 120 0.63 -6.19 -8.81
C ALA A 120 0.94 -7.44 -7.96
N TYR A 121 2.17 -7.53 -7.47
CA TYR A 121 2.61 -8.57 -6.54
C TYR A 121 2.92 -7.97 -5.19
N GLU A 122 2.54 -8.68 -4.12
CA GLU A 122 2.69 -8.22 -2.75
C GLU A 122 3.51 -9.21 -1.92
N THR A 123 4.39 -8.67 -1.09
CA THR A 123 5.00 -9.42 0.02
C THR A 123 4.94 -8.61 1.30
N VAL A 124 4.40 -9.22 2.36
CA VAL A 124 4.46 -8.69 3.72
C VAL A 124 5.50 -9.46 4.51
N TYR A 125 6.35 -8.74 5.24
CA TYR A 125 7.38 -9.34 6.07
C TYR A 125 7.70 -8.50 7.30
N ILE A 126 8.36 -9.12 8.27
CA ILE A 126 8.88 -8.48 9.48
C ILE A 126 10.40 -8.45 9.43
N SER A 127 10.99 -7.36 9.90
CA SER A 127 12.43 -7.27 10.13
C SER A 127 12.70 -6.39 11.35
N SER A 128 13.83 -6.63 12.02
CA SER A 128 14.32 -5.78 13.10
C SER A 128 15.60 -5.11 12.64
N GLU A 129 15.55 -3.79 12.43
CA GLU A 129 16.71 -2.98 12.06
C GLU A 129 17.00 -2.00 13.19
N SER A 130 18.26 -1.93 13.63
CA SER A 130 18.70 -1.04 14.72
C SER A 130 17.83 -1.11 15.99
N GLY A 131 17.37 -2.31 16.35
CA GLY A 131 16.53 -2.54 17.55
C GLY A 131 15.05 -2.21 17.38
N VAL A 132 14.61 -1.74 16.22
CA VAL A 132 13.19 -1.45 15.94
C VAL A 132 12.60 -2.57 15.11
N LYS A 133 11.66 -3.33 15.69
CA LYS A 133 10.89 -4.34 14.97
C LYS A 133 9.84 -3.65 14.10
N LYS A 134 9.94 -3.83 12.79
CA LYS A 134 9.04 -3.24 11.80
C LYS A 134 8.35 -4.33 10.98
N LYS A 135 7.14 -4.02 10.55
CA LYS A 135 6.40 -4.79 9.54
C LYS A 135 6.38 -3.97 8.25
N TYR A 136 6.57 -4.66 7.13
CA TYR A 136 6.76 -4.09 5.81
C TYR A 136 5.76 -4.70 4.85
N ARG A 137 5.30 -3.90 3.90
CA ARG A 137 4.53 -4.33 2.73
C ARG A 137 5.20 -3.78 1.49
N ALA A 138 5.72 -4.68 0.66
CA ALA A 138 6.31 -4.34 -0.61
C ALA A 138 5.30 -4.67 -1.71
N VAL A 139 4.88 -3.66 -2.46
CA VAL A 139 4.03 -3.81 -3.65
C VAL A 139 4.87 -3.58 -4.89
N TRP A 140 4.94 -4.59 -5.74
CA TRP A 140 5.63 -4.58 -7.02
C TRP A 140 4.61 -4.37 -8.12
N LEU A 141 4.85 -3.38 -8.97
CA LEU A 141 3.98 -3.07 -10.10
C LEU A 141 4.81 -2.56 -11.28
N GLN A 142 4.28 -2.69 -12.48
CA GLN A 142 4.91 -2.18 -13.69
C GLN A 142 4.10 -0.98 -14.21
N LYS A 143 4.80 0.10 -14.58
CA LYS A 143 4.23 1.22 -15.35
C LYS A 143 5.11 1.43 -16.57
N ASP A 144 4.50 1.40 -17.75
CA ASP A 144 5.19 1.33 -19.04
C ASP A 144 6.25 0.22 -19.07
N ARG A 145 7.53 0.59 -19.22
CA ARG A 145 8.68 -0.33 -19.28
C ARG A 145 9.39 -0.50 -17.94
N ASN A 146 8.99 0.26 -16.92
CA ASN A 146 9.68 0.33 -15.64
C ASN A 146 8.93 -0.43 -14.56
N ILE A 147 9.68 -1.10 -13.69
CA ILE A 147 9.15 -1.81 -12.52
C ILE A 147 9.38 -0.94 -11.31
N TYR A 148 8.35 -0.76 -10.50
CA TYR A 148 8.38 0.03 -9.28
C TYR A 148 8.08 -0.85 -8.07
N VAL A 149 8.73 -0.52 -6.96
CA VAL A 149 8.46 -1.11 -5.64
C VAL A 149 8.00 -0.01 -4.70
N ILE A 150 6.77 -0.11 -4.22
CA ILE A 150 6.23 0.74 -3.14
C ILE A 150 6.45 -0.02 -1.84
N LEU A 151 7.43 0.41 -1.05
CA LEU A 151 7.78 -0.20 0.23
C LEU A 151 7.16 0.61 1.37
N CYS A 152 6.08 0.07 1.94
CA CYS A 152 5.42 0.59 3.12
C CYS A 152 6.03 -0.03 4.37
N SER A 153 6.15 0.75 5.44
CA SER A 153 6.69 0.27 6.71
C SER A 153 6.13 1.03 7.90
N ALA A 154 6.02 0.34 9.03
CA ALA A 154 5.67 0.89 10.34
C ALA A 154 6.28 0.00 11.43
N ARG A 155 6.27 0.46 12.69
CA ARG A 155 6.52 -0.44 13.83
C ARG A 155 5.51 -1.59 13.79
N ALA A 156 5.93 -2.78 14.20
CA ALA A 156 5.10 -3.97 14.05
C ALA A 156 3.76 -3.85 14.80
N GLU A 157 3.77 -3.19 15.96
CA GLU A 157 2.61 -2.89 16.80
C GLU A 157 1.64 -1.86 16.21
N ASP A 158 2.13 -0.93 15.39
CA ASP A 158 1.32 0.15 14.81
C ASP A 158 0.87 -0.15 13.38
N TYR A 159 1.47 -1.17 12.74
CA TYR A 159 1.37 -1.40 11.30
C TYR A 159 -0.07 -1.58 10.81
N ASP A 160 -0.89 -2.38 11.51
CA ASP A 160 -2.23 -2.69 11.01
C ASP A 160 -3.13 -1.43 11.00
N GLY A 161 -2.85 -0.44 11.85
CA GLY A 161 -3.50 0.87 11.85
C GLY A 161 -3.08 1.79 10.70
N GLN A 162 -2.04 1.44 9.94
CA GLN A 162 -1.51 2.26 8.83
C GLN A 162 -2.00 1.83 7.45
N ASN A 163 -2.80 0.76 7.35
CA ASN A 163 -3.25 0.22 6.06
C ASN A 163 -3.93 1.28 5.18
N ALA A 164 -4.82 2.11 5.75
CA ALA A 164 -5.49 3.17 5.00
C ALA A 164 -4.50 4.22 4.43
N ASN A 165 -3.44 4.55 5.18
CA ASN A 165 -2.40 5.48 4.73
C ASN A 165 -1.55 4.86 3.61
N PHE A 166 -1.23 3.56 3.72
CA PHE A 166 -0.50 2.84 2.70
C PHE A 166 -1.32 2.68 1.41
N ASP A 167 -2.60 2.31 1.54
CA ASP A 167 -3.53 2.13 0.42
C ASP A 167 -3.75 3.45 -0.33
N LEU A 168 -3.84 4.58 0.36
CA LEU A 168 -3.90 5.90 -0.29
C LEU A 168 -2.72 6.09 -1.26
N ILE A 169 -1.50 5.82 -0.81
CA ILE A 169 -0.29 6.01 -1.62
C ILE A 169 -0.23 5.00 -2.77
N ILE A 170 -0.52 3.72 -2.49
CA ILE A 170 -0.51 2.64 -3.50
C ILE A 170 -1.55 2.93 -4.59
N ASN A 171 -2.78 3.25 -4.22
CA ASN A 171 -3.90 3.42 -5.15
C ASN A 171 -3.80 4.67 -6.02
N THR A 172 -3.07 5.69 -5.56
CA THR A 172 -2.93 6.95 -6.28
C THR A 172 -1.62 7.06 -7.06
N PHE A 173 -0.70 6.10 -6.89
CA PHE A 173 0.57 6.08 -7.62
C PHE A 173 0.35 5.94 -9.13
N ARG A 174 0.95 6.86 -9.88
CA ARG A 174 0.94 6.88 -11.34
C ARG A 174 2.14 7.65 -11.88
N LEU A 175 2.44 7.43 -13.16
CA LEU A 175 3.32 8.31 -13.92
C LEU A 175 2.56 9.63 -14.21
N SER A 176 3.28 10.75 -14.17
CA SER A 176 2.75 12.10 -14.40
C SER A 176 3.17 12.65 -15.75
#